data_AF-A0A832CMN4-F1
#
_entry.id   AF-A0A832CMN4-F1
#
_cell.length_a   1.000
_cell.length_b   1.000
_cell.length_c   1.000
_cell.angle_alpha   90.00
_cell.angle_beta   90.00
_cell.angle_gamma   90.00
#
_symmetry.space_group_name_H-M   'P 1'
#
loop_
_entity.id
_entity.type
_entity.pdbx_description
1 polymer ?
#
loop_
_entity_poly.entity_id
_entity_poly.type
_entity_poly.pdbx_seq_one_letter_code
_entity_poly.pdbx_strand_id
1 'polypeptide(L)'
;MEKRPYGKTGIMLSVVGFGGIVVTDEEPARAARLVAQAIERGINYFDVAPTYGNAQERLGPALQPYRKDVFLACKTEQRTQAEAWAQLQESLRLLRTDYIDLYQLHAMTTLEEVDQVFAPDGAMAAFEEARRQGLVRYLGFSAHSEAAALALMDRYPFDSILFPFNYVTWHHGFGPRVLQAAEEKGVARLALKALGEDVVVVIVASCWSIIAGPFPYSSLAVPTLHSAFATGGSAASGVKAALEMRGRPNTTVLTWAGDGGTFDIGFQSLSGAVERNEDFIYICYDNEAYMNTGIQRSSATPWGAWTTTTPSGAPKDTPKKDMVAIMAAHRIPYAATASIGYPEDLVSKMQKAATIRGSKFIHILAPCPSGWKSEPAETIKIARLAVQSRVFPLYEVERGEQYAITARPRQVPVIEYLRRQGRFNHLTPSQVAQIQANVDRAWAGLLARAGA
;
A
#
# COMPACT_ATOMS: atom_id res chain seq x y z
N MET A 1 12.41 2.82 -14.56
CA MET A 1 12.60 2.28 -13.19
C MET A 1 13.97 2.68 -12.68
N GLU A 2 14.10 3.19 -11.46
CA GLU A 2 15.41 3.39 -10.81
C GLU A 2 16.03 2.02 -10.50
N LYS A 3 17.35 1.87 -10.68
CA LYS A 3 18.10 0.66 -10.32
C LYS A 3 19.25 0.99 -9.38
N ARG A 4 19.59 0.06 -8.48
CA ARG A 4 20.67 0.17 -7.50
C ARG A 4 21.59 -1.05 -7.55
N PRO A 5 22.87 -0.93 -7.14
CA PRO A 5 23.77 -2.07 -7.04
C PRO A 5 23.29 -3.05 -5.97
N TYR A 6 23.34 -4.34 -6.31
CA TYR A 6 22.93 -5.42 -5.42
C TYR A 6 24.13 -5.90 -4.59
N GLY A 7 24.29 -5.31 -3.40
CA GLY A 7 25.44 -5.59 -2.54
C GLY A 7 26.75 -5.34 -3.28
N LYS A 8 27.69 -6.29 -3.19
CA LYS A 8 28.99 -6.27 -3.88
C LYS A 8 28.99 -6.98 -5.25
N THR A 9 27.85 -7.45 -5.74
CA THR A 9 27.77 -8.32 -6.95
C THR A 9 27.98 -7.60 -8.29
N GLY A 10 27.92 -6.26 -8.31
CA GLY A 10 27.93 -5.46 -9.54
C GLY A 10 26.63 -5.47 -10.36
N ILE A 11 25.63 -6.26 -9.96
CA ILE A 11 24.32 -6.32 -10.64
C ILE A 11 23.47 -5.11 -10.26
N MET A 12 22.80 -4.52 -11.26
CA MET A 12 21.87 -3.39 -11.06
C MET A 12 20.42 -3.89 -11.06
N LEU A 13 19.76 -3.82 -9.90
CA LEU A 13 18.38 -4.26 -9.71
C LEU A 13 17.42 -3.11 -9.49
N SER A 14 16.19 -3.25 -9.98
CA SER A 14 15.10 -2.29 -9.79
C SER A 14 14.78 -2.10 -8.31
N VAL A 15 14.58 -0.84 -7.90
CA VAL A 15 14.21 -0.50 -6.51
C VAL A 15 12.82 -1.01 -6.08
N VAL A 16 12.02 -1.46 -7.06
CA VAL A 16 10.78 -2.22 -6.87
C VAL A 16 10.99 -3.62 -7.45
N GLY A 17 10.61 -4.64 -6.67
CA GLY A 17 10.56 -6.04 -7.09
C GLY A 17 9.15 -6.48 -7.49
N PHE A 18 9.05 -7.54 -8.28
CA PHE A 18 7.81 -8.24 -8.56
C PHE A 18 7.70 -9.47 -7.65
N GLY A 19 6.74 -9.46 -6.71
CA GLY A 19 6.43 -10.63 -5.89
C GLY A 19 5.60 -11.64 -6.66
N GLY A 20 6.09 -12.87 -6.81
CA GLY A 20 5.45 -13.98 -7.51
C GLY A 20 4.10 -14.40 -6.91
N ILE A 21 3.85 -14.07 -5.65
CA ILE A 21 2.53 -14.23 -5.01
C ILE A 21 1.42 -13.44 -5.75
N VAL A 22 1.78 -12.41 -6.53
CA VAL A 22 0.84 -11.64 -7.38
C VAL A 22 0.29 -12.48 -8.54
N VAL A 23 0.94 -13.59 -8.92
CA VAL A 23 0.45 -14.51 -9.95
C VAL A 23 -0.08 -15.84 -9.40
N THR A 24 -0.21 -15.99 -8.07
CA THR A 24 -0.91 -17.14 -7.47
C THR A 24 -2.37 -17.16 -7.94
N ASP A 25 -2.83 -18.33 -8.39
CA ASP A 25 -4.18 -18.62 -8.91
C ASP A 25 -4.64 -17.78 -10.12
N GLU A 26 -3.78 -16.92 -10.66
CA GLU A 26 -4.05 -16.18 -11.89
C GLU A 26 -4.07 -17.09 -13.12
N GLU A 27 -4.90 -16.77 -14.10
CA GLU A 27 -4.93 -17.47 -15.38
C GLU A 27 -3.58 -17.36 -16.11
N PRO A 28 -3.06 -18.39 -16.80
CA PRO A 28 -1.72 -18.36 -17.40
C PRO A 28 -1.50 -17.16 -18.34
N ALA A 29 -2.51 -16.83 -19.15
CA ALA A 29 -2.46 -15.68 -20.05
C ALA A 29 -2.48 -14.33 -19.30
N ARG A 30 -3.03 -14.27 -18.09
CA ARG A 30 -3.05 -13.08 -17.24
C ARG A 30 -1.74 -12.93 -16.47
N ALA A 31 -1.20 -14.01 -15.89
CA ALA A 31 0.14 -14.05 -15.31
C ALA A 31 1.21 -13.58 -16.32
N ALA A 32 1.18 -14.11 -17.54
CA ALA A 32 2.08 -13.69 -18.62
C ALA A 32 1.99 -12.18 -18.94
N ARG A 33 0.78 -11.61 -18.97
CA ARG A 33 0.60 -10.15 -19.17
C ARG A 33 1.10 -9.31 -18.00
N LEU A 34 0.89 -9.75 -16.76
CA LEU A 34 1.37 -9.04 -15.57
C LEU A 34 2.90 -8.99 -15.53
N VAL A 35 3.54 -10.12 -15.83
CA VAL A 35 5.00 -10.23 -15.94
C VAL A 35 5.54 -9.36 -17.07
N ALA A 36 4.99 -9.45 -18.28
CA ALA A 36 5.40 -8.60 -19.40
C ALA A 36 5.30 -7.10 -19.05
N GLN A 37 4.19 -6.66 -18.45
CA GLN A 37 4.01 -5.26 -18.02
C GLN A 37 4.99 -4.82 -16.92
N ALA A 38 5.43 -5.71 -16.04
CA ALA A 38 6.45 -5.40 -15.05
C ALA A 38 7.81 -5.14 -15.73
N ILE A 39 8.17 -5.98 -16.69
CA ILE A 39 9.43 -5.91 -17.46
C ILE A 39 9.43 -4.68 -18.38
N GLU A 40 8.34 -4.40 -19.08
CA GLU A 40 8.14 -3.17 -19.88
C GLU A 40 8.32 -1.88 -19.06
N ARG A 41 7.97 -1.92 -17.75
CA ARG A 41 8.17 -0.79 -16.82
C ARG A 41 9.58 -0.72 -16.25
N GLY A 42 10.43 -1.69 -16.56
CA GLY A 42 11.83 -1.77 -16.15
C GLY A 42 12.07 -2.46 -14.80
N ILE A 43 11.10 -3.24 -14.29
CA ILE A 43 11.34 -4.14 -13.16
C ILE A 43 12.18 -5.32 -13.64
N ASN A 44 13.27 -5.62 -12.95
CA ASN A 44 14.14 -6.77 -13.25
C ASN A 44 14.50 -7.61 -12.03
N TYR A 45 13.84 -7.43 -10.87
CA TYR A 45 13.92 -8.36 -9.74
C TYR A 45 12.57 -9.04 -9.54
N PHE A 46 12.56 -10.37 -9.59
CA PHE A 46 11.38 -11.22 -9.44
C PHE A 46 11.62 -12.21 -8.30
N ASP A 47 10.67 -12.36 -7.39
CA ASP A 47 10.84 -13.13 -6.16
C ASP A 47 9.68 -14.11 -5.95
N VAL A 48 9.96 -15.39 -5.70
CA VAL A 48 8.93 -16.43 -5.52
C VAL A 48 9.34 -17.40 -4.40
N ALA A 49 8.41 -18.20 -3.91
CA ALA A 49 8.67 -19.32 -3.02
C ALA A 49 7.66 -20.46 -3.29
N PRO A 50 8.01 -21.72 -3.00
CA PRO A 50 7.07 -22.85 -3.08
C PRO A 50 5.82 -22.69 -2.20
N THR A 51 5.88 -21.88 -1.13
CA THR A 51 4.73 -21.58 -0.28
C THR A 51 3.75 -20.55 -0.88
N TYR A 52 4.02 -19.99 -2.06
CA TYR A 52 3.11 -19.06 -2.75
C TYR A 52 2.09 -19.79 -3.65
N GLY A 53 1.63 -20.97 -3.24
CA GLY A 53 0.71 -21.81 -4.02
C GLY A 53 1.29 -22.18 -5.38
N ASN A 54 0.46 -22.15 -6.43
CA ASN A 54 0.88 -22.43 -7.82
C ASN A 54 1.70 -21.30 -8.48
N ALA A 55 2.19 -20.30 -7.74
CA ALA A 55 2.91 -19.16 -8.30
C ALA A 55 4.10 -19.56 -9.20
N GLN A 56 4.84 -20.63 -8.86
CA GLN A 56 5.97 -21.09 -9.67
C GLN A 56 5.49 -21.60 -11.06
N GLU A 57 4.36 -22.31 -11.11
CA GLU A 57 3.73 -22.78 -12.37
C GLU A 57 3.24 -21.65 -13.26
N ARG A 58 2.84 -20.50 -12.66
CA ARG A 58 2.40 -19.32 -13.41
C ARG A 58 3.57 -18.44 -13.84
N LEU A 59 4.54 -18.24 -12.95
CA LEU A 59 5.68 -17.35 -13.14
C LEU A 59 6.72 -17.93 -14.11
N GLY A 60 6.98 -19.24 -14.05
CA GLY A 60 7.94 -19.91 -14.92
C GLY A 60 7.68 -19.69 -16.42
N PRO A 61 6.54 -20.15 -16.96
CA PRO A 61 6.16 -19.92 -18.35
C PRO A 61 6.13 -18.43 -18.74
N ALA A 62 5.72 -17.56 -17.82
CA ALA A 62 5.63 -16.12 -18.05
C ALA A 62 7.02 -15.45 -18.16
N LEU A 63 8.04 -15.96 -17.46
CA LEU A 63 9.41 -15.44 -17.52
C LEU A 63 10.26 -16.04 -18.64
N GLN A 64 9.91 -17.18 -19.22
CA GLN A 64 10.70 -17.84 -20.29
C GLN A 64 11.17 -16.88 -21.42
N PRO A 65 10.34 -15.97 -21.96
CA PRO A 65 10.77 -15.04 -23.02
C PRO A 65 11.82 -14.00 -22.57
N TYR A 66 11.94 -13.78 -21.26
CA TYR A 66 12.70 -12.68 -20.65
C TYR A 66 13.78 -13.15 -19.67
N ARG A 67 13.99 -14.47 -19.53
CA ARG A 67 14.75 -15.06 -18.42
C ARG A 67 16.17 -14.48 -18.25
N LYS A 68 16.81 -14.10 -19.36
CA LYS A 68 18.15 -13.49 -19.41
C LYS A 68 18.20 -12.03 -18.93
N ASP A 69 17.07 -11.32 -18.95
CA ASP A 69 16.95 -9.88 -18.68
C ASP A 69 16.44 -9.60 -17.25
N VAL A 70 16.10 -10.65 -16.50
CA VAL A 70 15.58 -10.62 -15.13
C VAL A 70 16.49 -11.36 -14.16
N PHE A 71 16.50 -10.89 -12.92
CA PHE A 71 17.09 -11.55 -11.77
C PHE A 71 15.97 -12.27 -11.01
N LEU A 72 16.02 -13.60 -10.98
CA LEU A 72 15.00 -14.44 -10.36
C LEU A 72 15.48 -14.98 -9.01
N ALA A 73 14.78 -14.62 -7.95
CA ALA A 73 14.95 -15.13 -6.60
C ALA A 73 13.93 -16.21 -6.28
N CYS A 74 14.37 -17.31 -5.66
CA CYS A 74 13.53 -18.37 -5.11
C CYS A 74 13.98 -18.72 -3.69
N LYS A 75 13.14 -19.42 -2.93
CA LYS A 75 13.40 -19.73 -1.52
C LYS A 75 13.02 -21.17 -1.17
N THR A 76 13.43 -21.64 0.01
CA THR A 76 13.02 -22.92 0.59
C THR A 76 12.81 -22.82 2.10
N GLU A 77 11.76 -23.48 2.59
CA GLU A 77 11.49 -23.65 4.03
C GLU A 77 12.11 -24.93 4.59
N GLN A 78 12.67 -25.78 3.72
CA GLN A 78 13.33 -27.03 4.12
C GLN A 78 14.64 -26.74 4.86
N ARG A 79 14.91 -27.52 5.91
CA ARG A 79 16.06 -27.33 6.79
C ARG A 79 17.16 -28.40 6.64
N THR A 80 16.86 -29.53 6.01
CA THR A 80 17.85 -30.58 5.67
C THR A 80 18.34 -30.47 4.23
N GLN A 81 19.51 -31.05 3.95
CA GLN A 81 20.12 -31.09 2.63
C GLN A 81 19.22 -31.81 1.61
N ALA A 82 18.69 -32.98 1.97
CA ALA A 82 17.91 -33.82 1.06
C ALA A 82 16.60 -33.13 0.64
N GLU A 83 15.88 -32.54 1.58
CA GLU A 83 14.61 -31.85 1.33
C GLU A 83 14.83 -30.53 0.57
N ALA A 84 15.85 -29.74 0.95
CA ALA A 84 16.20 -28.51 0.26
C ALA A 84 16.65 -28.77 -1.19
N TRP A 85 17.41 -29.85 -1.43
CA TRP A 85 17.80 -30.28 -2.77
C TRP A 85 16.59 -30.69 -3.61
N ALA A 86 15.70 -31.53 -3.07
CA ALA A 86 14.48 -31.95 -3.75
C ALA A 86 13.58 -30.76 -4.11
N GLN A 87 13.39 -29.82 -3.18
CA GLN A 87 12.58 -28.62 -3.41
C GLN A 87 13.24 -27.64 -4.40
N LEU A 88 14.58 -27.58 -4.47
CA LEU A 88 15.28 -26.82 -5.50
C LEU A 88 15.05 -27.41 -6.90
N GLN A 89 15.21 -28.73 -7.07
CA GLN A 89 15.00 -29.41 -8.34
C GLN A 89 13.56 -29.23 -8.85
N GLU A 90 12.58 -29.37 -7.96
CA GLU A 90 11.17 -29.11 -8.27
C GLU A 90 10.93 -27.63 -8.63
N SER A 91 11.55 -26.69 -7.90
CA SER A 91 11.46 -25.26 -8.21
C SER A 91 12.00 -24.93 -9.61
N LEU A 92 13.14 -25.50 -10.00
CA LEU A 92 13.71 -25.34 -11.35
C LEU A 92 12.76 -25.89 -12.43
N ARG A 93 12.18 -27.08 -12.18
CA ARG A 93 11.19 -27.71 -13.08
C ARG A 93 9.94 -26.85 -13.27
N LEU A 94 9.35 -26.35 -12.18
CA LEU A 94 8.15 -25.51 -12.19
C LEU A 94 8.41 -24.14 -12.83
N LEU A 95 9.54 -23.52 -12.50
CA LEU A 95 9.97 -22.24 -13.06
C LEU A 95 10.49 -22.35 -14.51
N ARG A 96 10.63 -23.58 -15.03
CA ARG A 96 11.09 -23.89 -16.39
C ARG A 96 12.41 -23.20 -16.74
N THR A 97 13.35 -23.22 -15.80
CA THR A 97 14.67 -22.60 -15.90
C THR A 97 15.74 -23.55 -15.38
N ASP A 98 16.94 -23.46 -15.96
CA ASP A 98 18.14 -24.22 -15.61
C ASP A 98 18.91 -23.62 -14.41
N TYR A 99 18.77 -22.31 -14.17
CA TYR A 99 19.33 -21.64 -13.00
C TYR A 99 18.38 -20.64 -12.32
N ILE A 100 18.60 -20.42 -11.03
CA ILE A 100 18.01 -19.34 -10.22
C ILE A 100 19.13 -18.33 -9.90
N ASP A 101 18.84 -17.02 -9.93
CA ASP A 101 19.88 -16.02 -9.64
C ASP A 101 20.18 -15.95 -8.14
N LEU A 102 19.14 -15.97 -7.30
CA LEU A 102 19.27 -15.96 -5.84
C LEU A 102 18.46 -17.09 -5.21
N TYR A 103 19.10 -17.94 -4.42
CA TYR A 103 18.41 -18.96 -3.62
C TYR A 103 18.52 -18.65 -2.12
N GLN A 104 17.39 -18.74 -1.41
CA GLN A 104 17.28 -18.22 -0.04
C GLN A 104 16.71 -19.23 0.96
N LEU A 105 17.29 -19.28 2.16
CA LEU A 105 16.65 -19.89 3.32
C LEU A 105 15.43 -19.04 3.71
N HIS A 106 14.24 -19.61 3.77
CA HIS A 106 13.01 -18.87 4.01
C HIS A 106 12.62 -18.87 5.49
N ALA A 107 12.21 -17.69 5.97
CA ALA A 107 11.52 -17.46 7.24
C ALA A 107 12.29 -17.90 8.51
N MET A 108 13.61 -17.72 8.54
CA MET A 108 14.48 -18.08 9.66
C MET A 108 14.10 -17.30 10.93
N THR A 109 13.74 -18.00 12.00
CA THR A 109 13.11 -17.42 13.20
C THR A 109 13.82 -17.82 14.50
N THR A 110 14.41 -19.00 14.61
CA THR A 110 15.11 -19.44 15.83
C THR A 110 16.60 -19.72 15.61
N LEU A 111 17.38 -19.82 16.69
CA LEU A 111 18.79 -20.18 16.61
C LEU A 111 18.98 -21.68 16.33
N GLU A 112 18.06 -22.51 16.79
CA GLU A 112 18.01 -23.95 16.53
C GLU A 112 17.79 -24.23 15.03
N GLU A 113 16.96 -23.43 14.35
CA GLU A 113 16.86 -23.49 12.88
C GLU A 113 18.18 -23.12 12.21
N VAL A 114 18.91 -22.12 12.74
CA VAL A 114 20.24 -21.73 12.23
C VAL A 114 21.26 -22.86 12.46
N ASP A 115 21.25 -23.50 13.62
CA ASP A 115 22.07 -24.69 13.88
C ASP A 115 21.73 -25.83 12.92
N GLN A 116 20.44 -26.10 12.69
CA GLN A 116 19.98 -27.15 11.79
C GLN A 116 20.42 -26.94 10.34
N VAL A 117 20.30 -25.72 9.78
CA VAL A 117 20.69 -25.48 8.37
C VAL A 117 22.20 -25.56 8.14
N PHE A 118 23.02 -25.40 9.19
CA PHE A 118 24.49 -25.56 9.17
C PHE A 118 24.98 -26.93 9.69
N ALA A 119 24.08 -27.85 10.05
CA ALA A 119 24.46 -29.23 10.36
C ALA A 119 25.11 -29.92 9.14
N PRO A 120 25.86 -31.02 9.33
CA PRO A 120 26.50 -31.75 8.22
C PRO A 120 25.53 -32.22 7.13
N ASP A 121 24.27 -32.48 7.51
CA ASP A 121 23.13 -32.82 6.67
C ASP A 121 22.10 -31.68 6.54
N GLY A 122 22.50 -30.45 6.88
CA GLY A 122 21.67 -29.24 6.85
C GLY A 122 21.50 -28.63 5.46
N ALA A 123 20.49 -27.77 5.30
CA ALA A 123 20.14 -27.16 4.01
C ALA A 123 21.29 -26.40 3.33
N MET A 124 22.26 -25.85 4.07
CA MET A 124 23.40 -25.15 3.47
C MET A 124 24.27 -26.06 2.60
N ALA A 125 24.40 -27.36 2.93
CA ALA A 125 25.11 -28.32 2.08
C ALA A 125 24.45 -28.45 0.69
N ALA A 126 23.12 -28.29 0.59
CA ALA A 126 22.42 -28.25 -0.69
C ALA A 126 22.62 -26.91 -1.43
N PHE A 127 22.69 -25.79 -0.71
CA PHE A 127 22.92 -24.46 -1.29
C PHE A 127 24.32 -24.35 -1.89
N GLU A 128 25.34 -24.83 -1.17
CA GLU A 128 26.73 -24.81 -1.65
C GLU A 128 26.93 -25.72 -2.85
N GLU A 129 26.37 -26.94 -2.81
CA GLU A 129 26.42 -27.88 -3.93
C GLU A 129 25.66 -27.33 -5.16
N ALA A 130 24.50 -26.69 -4.96
CA ALA A 130 23.75 -26.06 -6.04
C ALA A 130 24.55 -24.92 -6.68
N ARG A 131 25.27 -24.12 -5.88
CA ARG A 131 26.15 -23.06 -6.39
C ARG A 131 27.35 -23.64 -7.13
N ARG A 132 27.93 -24.74 -6.62
CA ARG A 132 29.04 -25.46 -7.27
C ARG A 132 28.64 -26.08 -8.61
N GLN A 133 27.39 -26.55 -8.74
CA GLN A 133 26.81 -27.05 -9.99
C GLN A 133 26.30 -25.93 -10.91
N GLY A 134 26.32 -24.66 -10.50
CA GLY A 134 25.84 -23.52 -11.29
C GLY A 134 24.30 -23.37 -11.36
N LEU A 135 23.56 -24.16 -10.58
CA LEU A 135 22.09 -24.10 -10.49
C LEU A 135 21.60 -22.83 -9.78
N VAL A 136 22.44 -22.26 -8.91
CA VAL A 136 22.18 -20.99 -8.22
C VAL A 136 23.42 -20.10 -8.28
N ARG A 137 23.26 -18.79 -8.46
CA ARG A 137 24.40 -17.84 -8.56
C ARG A 137 24.76 -17.22 -7.22
N TYR A 138 23.75 -16.71 -6.51
CA TYR A 138 23.87 -16.02 -5.23
C TYR A 138 23.07 -16.73 -4.15
N LEU A 139 23.52 -16.63 -2.90
CA LEU A 139 22.88 -17.23 -1.74
C LEU A 139 22.41 -16.14 -0.78
N GLY A 140 21.21 -16.28 -0.24
CA GLY A 140 20.66 -15.37 0.75
C GLY A 140 19.81 -16.06 1.80
N PHE A 141 19.11 -15.25 2.59
CA PHE A 141 18.10 -15.74 3.52
C PHE A 141 17.05 -14.66 3.80
N SER A 142 15.88 -15.10 4.24
CA SER A 142 14.93 -14.23 4.95
C SER A 142 14.81 -14.63 6.41
N ALA A 143 14.65 -13.62 7.28
CA ALA A 143 14.60 -13.81 8.72
C ALA A 143 13.49 -12.99 9.38
N HIS A 144 12.92 -13.51 10.46
CA HIS A 144 11.93 -12.85 11.33
C HIS A 144 12.45 -12.63 12.76
N SER A 145 13.73 -12.91 13.01
CA SER A 145 14.38 -12.84 14.33
C SER A 145 15.79 -12.27 14.23
N GLU A 146 16.13 -11.36 15.14
CA GLU A 146 17.39 -10.61 15.07
C GLU A 146 18.58 -11.53 15.35
N ALA A 147 18.43 -12.40 16.35
CA ALA A 147 19.44 -13.39 16.70
C ALA A 147 19.71 -14.34 15.53
N ALA A 148 18.67 -14.82 14.84
CA ALA A 148 18.82 -15.68 13.67
C ALA A 148 19.50 -14.93 12.51
N ALA A 149 19.10 -13.69 12.23
CA ALA A 149 19.68 -12.88 11.15
C ALA A 149 21.17 -12.58 11.37
N LEU A 150 21.56 -12.21 12.59
CA LEU A 150 22.96 -11.98 12.95
C LEU A 150 23.78 -13.28 12.87
N ALA A 151 23.29 -14.38 13.46
CA ALA A 151 23.97 -15.67 13.44
C ALA A 151 24.17 -16.23 12.02
N LEU A 152 23.21 -16.04 11.11
CA LEU A 152 23.34 -16.39 9.69
C LEU A 152 24.45 -15.58 9.00
N MET A 153 24.49 -14.27 9.21
CA MET A 153 25.55 -13.41 8.66
C MET A 153 26.94 -13.66 9.29
N ASP A 154 27.01 -14.17 10.51
CA ASP A 154 28.27 -14.53 11.18
C ASP A 154 28.83 -15.87 10.70
N ARG A 155 27.95 -16.84 10.43
CA ARG A 155 28.36 -18.19 9.98
C ARG A 155 28.64 -18.28 8.48
N TYR A 156 28.10 -17.38 7.66
CA TYR A 156 28.23 -17.48 6.22
C TYR A 156 28.24 -16.12 5.48
N PRO A 157 29.07 -15.96 4.43
CA PRO A 157 29.08 -14.76 3.58
C PRO A 157 27.91 -14.79 2.59
N PHE A 158 26.69 -14.57 3.07
CA PHE A 158 25.50 -14.43 2.23
C PHE A 158 25.53 -13.13 1.40
N ASP A 159 25.04 -13.19 0.17
CA ASP A 159 24.98 -12.06 -0.76
C ASP A 159 23.85 -11.06 -0.39
N SER A 160 22.78 -11.55 0.24
CA SER A 160 21.60 -10.74 0.55
C SER A 160 20.80 -11.20 1.77
N ILE A 161 20.13 -10.24 2.40
CA ILE A 161 19.12 -10.47 3.43
C ILE A 161 17.78 -9.83 3.04
N LEU A 162 16.72 -10.63 3.08
CA LEU A 162 15.33 -10.16 3.01
C LEU A 162 14.74 -10.18 4.42
N PHE A 163 14.55 -9.02 5.04
CA PHE A 163 14.00 -8.94 6.38
C PHE A 163 12.85 -7.92 6.44
N PRO A 164 11.85 -8.10 7.32
CA PRO A 164 10.82 -7.10 7.55
C PRO A 164 11.45 -5.86 8.20
N PHE A 165 11.92 -4.94 7.36
CA PHE A 165 12.16 -3.55 7.72
C PHE A 165 10.85 -2.79 7.53
N ASN A 166 10.06 -2.76 8.59
CA ASN A 166 9.22 -1.61 8.88
C ASN A 166 9.88 -0.90 10.07
N TYR A 167 9.39 0.27 10.44
CA TYR A 167 9.98 0.91 11.61
C TYR A 167 9.50 0.12 12.87
N VAL A 168 8.26 -0.44 13.00
CA VAL A 168 7.85 -1.24 14.20
C VAL A 168 8.82 -2.36 14.62
N THR A 169 9.44 -3.07 13.68
CA THR A 169 10.47 -4.06 14.00
C THR A 169 11.75 -3.42 14.57
N TRP A 170 12.10 -2.20 14.15
CA TRP A 170 13.21 -1.37 14.60
C TRP A 170 13.17 -1.05 16.11
N HIS A 171 12.06 -0.57 16.69
CA HIS A 171 12.01 -0.36 18.15
C HIS A 171 11.92 -1.66 18.96
N HIS A 172 11.39 -2.75 18.39
CA HIS A 172 11.44 -4.07 19.02
C HIS A 172 12.81 -4.78 18.87
N GLY A 173 13.84 -4.05 18.42
CA GLY A 173 15.22 -4.53 18.27
C GLY A 173 15.51 -5.17 16.92
N PHE A 174 14.51 -5.70 16.22
CA PHE A 174 14.67 -6.29 14.88
C PHE A 174 14.91 -5.25 13.78
N GLY A 175 16.12 -4.71 13.69
CA GLY A 175 16.44 -3.77 12.62
C GLY A 175 17.81 -3.11 12.73
N PRO A 176 18.13 -2.39 13.82
CA PRO A 176 19.36 -1.60 13.90
C PRO A 176 20.63 -2.42 13.71
N ARG A 177 20.79 -3.52 14.48
CA ARG A 177 22.00 -4.35 14.39
C ARG A 177 22.03 -5.17 13.10
N VAL A 178 20.86 -5.61 12.61
CA VAL A 178 20.73 -6.28 11.31
C VAL A 178 21.17 -5.36 10.17
N LEU A 179 20.73 -4.09 10.21
CA LEU A 179 21.06 -3.09 9.20
C LEU A 179 22.54 -2.73 9.22
N GLN A 180 23.11 -2.55 10.42
CA GLN A 180 24.53 -2.28 10.63
C GLN A 180 25.39 -3.46 10.16
N ALA A 181 25.12 -4.69 10.62
CA ALA A 181 25.87 -5.87 10.22
C ALA A 181 25.76 -6.14 8.71
N ALA A 182 24.59 -5.92 8.11
CA ALA A 182 24.42 -5.99 6.66
C ALA A 182 25.24 -4.91 5.92
N GLU A 183 25.38 -3.71 6.49
CA GLU A 183 26.19 -2.64 5.89
C GLU A 183 27.69 -2.93 5.99
N GLU A 184 28.19 -3.28 7.17
CA GLU A 184 29.58 -3.66 7.43
C GLU A 184 30.02 -4.84 6.55
N LYS A 185 29.15 -5.84 6.38
CA LYS A 185 29.41 -7.02 5.55
C LYS A 185 29.13 -6.79 4.05
N GLY A 186 28.35 -5.76 3.70
CA GLY A 186 28.01 -5.37 2.32
C GLY A 186 26.91 -6.22 1.66
N VAL A 187 25.97 -6.68 2.48
CA VAL A 187 24.82 -7.54 2.13
C VAL A 187 23.66 -6.69 1.58
N ALA A 188 22.99 -7.16 0.52
CA ALA A 188 21.86 -6.44 -0.07
C ALA A 188 20.59 -6.46 0.81
N ARG A 189 19.76 -5.39 0.73
CA ARG A 189 18.60 -5.10 1.61
C ARG A 189 17.36 -4.67 0.80
N LEU A 190 16.13 -5.05 1.20
CA LEU A 190 14.89 -4.81 0.43
C LEU A 190 13.65 -4.48 1.33
N ALA A 191 13.10 -3.24 1.31
CA ALA A 191 11.84 -2.87 2.03
C ALA A 191 11.20 -1.50 1.68
N LEU A 192 9.94 -1.27 2.15
CA LEU A 192 9.03 -0.14 1.84
C LEU A 192 8.95 0.95 2.94
N LYS A 193 8.80 2.23 2.57
CA LYS A 193 9.17 3.40 3.40
C LYS A 193 8.29 4.65 3.18
N ALA A 194 7.42 5.04 4.13
CA ALA A 194 6.64 6.30 4.01
C ALA A 194 6.44 7.13 5.31
N LEU A 195 5.92 6.56 6.40
CA LEU A 195 5.47 7.32 7.60
C LEU A 195 6.27 7.08 8.89
N GLY A 196 7.17 6.10 8.92
CA GLY A 196 7.74 5.59 10.17
C GLY A 196 6.76 4.68 10.93
N GLU A 197 7.00 4.50 12.24
CA GLU A 197 6.23 3.65 13.18
C GLU A 197 5.69 4.40 14.39
N ASP A 198 6.16 5.63 14.67
CA ASP A 198 5.76 6.41 15.85
C ASP A 198 4.38 7.05 15.62
N VAL A 199 3.43 6.17 15.32
CA VAL A 199 2.08 6.42 14.86
C VAL A 199 1.16 5.48 15.64
N VAL A 200 0.09 6.01 16.24
CA VAL A 200 -1.03 5.22 16.75
C VAL A 200 -2.21 5.41 15.80
N VAL A 201 -2.76 4.32 15.28
CA VAL A 201 -3.86 4.35 14.32
C VAL A 201 -5.19 4.15 15.03
N VAL A 202 -6.15 5.03 14.78
CA VAL A 202 -7.54 4.89 15.24
C VAL A 202 -8.40 4.48 14.04
N ILE A 203 -8.74 3.20 13.93
CA ILE A 203 -9.62 2.70 12.86
C ILE A 203 -11.06 2.90 13.28
N VAL A 204 -11.79 3.69 12.50
CA VAL A 204 -13.24 3.86 12.65
C VAL A 204 -13.96 2.70 11.96
N ALA A 205 -15.00 2.16 12.61
CA ALA A 205 -15.86 1.08 12.10
C ALA A 205 -16.21 1.26 10.61
N SER A 206 -15.63 0.41 9.75
CA SER A 206 -15.70 0.54 8.28
C SER A 206 -15.14 -0.72 7.59
N CYS A 207 -14.97 -0.72 6.26
CA CYS A 207 -14.27 -1.82 5.56
C CYS A 207 -12.88 -2.07 6.15
N TRP A 208 -12.18 -1.01 6.58
CA TRP A 208 -10.87 -1.15 7.20
C TRP A 208 -10.90 -1.86 8.56
N SER A 209 -12.05 -1.95 9.23
CA SER A 209 -12.17 -2.78 10.44
C SER A 209 -12.13 -4.29 10.14
N ILE A 210 -12.35 -4.68 8.87
CA ILE A 210 -12.19 -6.06 8.39
C ILE A 210 -10.81 -6.23 7.73
N ILE A 211 -10.40 -5.29 6.88
CA ILE A 211 -9.11 -5.31 6.17
C ILE A 211 -7.91 -5.22 7.15
N ALA A 212 -8.08 -4.54 8.29
CA ALA A 212 -7.07 -4.49 9.35
C ALA A 212 -6.80 -5.85 10.01
N GLY A 213 -7.58 -6.89 9.72
CA GLY A 213 -7.45 -8.23 10.26
C GLY A 213 -8.49 -8.55 11.34
N PRO A 214 -9.06 -9.77 11.37
CA PRO A 214 -9.85 -10.24 12.51
C PRO A 214 -8.92 -10.63 13.65
N PHE A 215 -9.29 -10.34 14.90
CA PHE A 215 -8.54 -10.77 16.09
C PHE A 215 -8.24 -12.29 16.03
N PRO A 216 -7.00 -12.73 16.33
CA PRO A 216 -5.84 -11.96 16.85
C PRO A 216 -4.93 -11.35 15.76
N TYR A 217 -5.25 -11.48 14.48
CA TYR A 217 -4.41 -11.05 13.37
C TYR A 217 -4.56 -9.55 13.09
N SER A 218 -3.46 -8.90 12.68
CA SER A 218 -3.55 -7.56 12.07
C SER A 218 -2.68 -7.39 10.83
N SER A 219 -3.17 -6.62 9.87
CA SER A 219 -2.43 -6.16 8.68
C SER A 219 -1.74 -4.81 8.90
N LEU A 220 -1.97 -4.14 10.04
CA LEU A 220 -1.22 -2.96 10.45
C LEU A 220 -0.13 -3.34 11.44
N ALA A 221 1.10 -2.87 11.18
CA ALA A 221 2.23 -3.10 12.07
C ALA A 221 2.21 -2.19 13.32
N VAL A 222 1.49 -1.06 13.27
CA VAL A 222 1.50 -0.02 14.31
C VAL A 222 0.37 -0.21 15.34
N PRO A 223 0.51 0.31 16.58
CA PRO A 223 -0.54 0.25 17.61
C PRO A 223 -1.87 0.76 17.06
N THR A 224 -2.88 -0.10 17.06
CA THR A 224 -4.16 0.15 16.41
C THR A 224 -5.31 0.04 17.41
N LEU A 225 -6.10 1.11 17.52
CA LEU A 225 -7.34 1.17 18.30
C LEU A 225 -8.53 1.12 17.35
N HIS A 226 -9.34 0.07 17.44
CA HIS A 226 -10.66 0.05 16.80
C HIS A 226 -11.62 0.95 17.59
N SER A 227 -12.35 1.80 16.88
CA SER A 227 -13.28 2.78 17.44
C SER A 227 -14.68 2.60 16.86
N ALA A 228 -15.70 2.97 17.64
CA ALA A 228 -17.09 2.98 17.18
C ALA A 228 -17.28 3.97 16.02
N PHE A 229 -18.34 3.76 15.23
CA PHE A 229 -18.49 4.45 13.94
C PHE A 229 -18.56 5.98 14.07
N ALA A 230 -19.15 6.48 15.15
CA ALA A 230 -19.33 7.90 15.40
C ALA A 230 -18.12 8.60 16.05
N THR A 231 -17.12 7.85 16.53
CA THR A 231 -16.16 8.34 17.56
C THR A 231 -14.74 8.60 17.06
N GLY A 232 -14.50 8.68 15.76
CA GLY A 232 -13.14 8.85 15.20
C GLY A 232 -12.36 10.04 15.78
N GLY A 233 -12.95 11.25 15.79
CA GLY A 233 -12.26 12.43 16.30
C GLY A 233 -12.09 12.44 17.82
N SER A 234 -13.09 11.96 18.57
CA SER A 234 -13.03 11.90 20.04
C SER A 234 -12.07 10.82 20.54
N ALA A 235 -12.01 9.66 19.89
CA ALA A 235 -11.05 8.61 20.20
C ALA A 235 -9.61 9.07 19.90
N ALA A 236 -9.36 9.75 18.78
CA ALA A 236 -8.06 10.34 18.47
C ALA A 236 -7.63 11.41 19.49
N SER A 237 -8.57 12.26 19.93
CA SER A 237 -8.34 13.23 21.01
C SER A 237 -7.87 12.54 22.30
N GLY A 238 -8.58 11.49 22.72
CA GLY A 238 -8.25 10.71 23.92
C GLY A 238 -6.90 9.98 23.82
N VAL A 239 -6.58 9.40 22.65
CA VAL A 239 -5.28 8.79 22.39
C VAL A 239 -4.16 9.82 22.46
N LYS A 240 -4.35 11.02 21.88
CA LYS A 240 -3.32 12.08 21.92
C LYS A 240 -3.07 12.56 23.35
N ALA A 241 -4.13 12.86 24.11
CA ALA A 241 -4.02 13.25 25.51
C ALA A 241 -3.30 12.19 26.35
N ALA A 242 -3.61 10.91 26.15
CA ALA A 242 -2.93 9.80 26.84
C ALA A 242 -1.44 9.66 26.49
N LEU A 243 -1.06 9.95 25.24
CA LEU A 243 0.35 9.99 24.80
C LEU A 243 1.10 11.18 25.42
N GLU A 244 0.48 12.37 25.46
CA GLU A 244 1.06 13.55 26.12
C GLU A 244 1.26 13.31 27.63
N MET A 245 0.27 12.75 28.33
CA MET A 245 0.39 12.35 29.74
C MET A 245 1.49 11.31 30.00
N ARG A 246 1.84 10.49 29.00
CA ARG A 246 2.93 9.50 29.06
C ARG A 246 4.29 10.04 28.57
N GLY A 247 4.41 11.36 28.37
CA GLY A 247 5.67 11.97 27.91
C GLY A 247 6.02 11.67 26.45
N ARG A 248 5.04 11.28 25.62
CA ARG A 248 5.19 11.04 24.17
C ARG A 248 4.43 12.07 23.31
N PRO A 249 4.66 13.39 23.47
CA PRO A 249 3.90 14.42 22.77
C PRO A 249 4.16 14.43 21.24
N ASN A 250 5.23 13.81 20.76
CA ASN A 250 5.59 13.79 19.35
C ASN A 250 5.02 12.59 18.58
N THR A 251 4.49 11.57 19.28
CA THR A 251 3.86 10.42 18.62
C THR A 251 2.65 10.89 17.82
N THR A 252 2.61 10.49 16.55
CA THR A 252 1.53 10.85 15.62
C THR A 252 0.28 10.05 15.95
N VAL A 253 -0.88 10.70 16.00
CA VAL A 253 -2.17 9.99 16.04
C VAL A 253 -2.79 10.08 14.64
N LEU A 254 -3.10 8.93 14.05
CA LEU A 254 -3.67 8.80 12.71
C LEU A 254 -5.08 8.21 12.80
N THR A 255 -6.11 9.02 12.63
CA THR A 255 -7.47 8.48 12.44
C THR A 255 -7.62 7.95 11.02
N TRP A 256 -8.14 6.75 10.87
CA TRP A 256 -8.41 6.13 9.57
C TRP A 256 -9.89 5.78 9.48
N ALA A 257 -10.64 6.57 8.70
CA ALA A 257 -12.08 6.48 8.60
C ALA A 257 -12.53 6.40 7.13
N GLY A 258 -13.60 5.64 6.89
CA GLY A 258 -14.32 5.70 5.61
C GLY A 258 -15.17 6.97 5.52
N ASP A 259 -15.73 7.24 4.35
CA ASP A 259 -16.58 8.41 4.13
C ASP A 259 -17.84 8.42 5.00
N GLY A 260 -18.50 7.28 5.23
CA GLY A 260 -19.63 7.22 6.18
C GLY A 260 -19.26 7.67 7.61
N GLY A 261 -18.05 7.34 8.06
CA GLY A 261 -17.52 7.72 9.38
C GLY A 261 -17.01 9.16 9.45
N THR A 262 -16.91 9.84 8.31
CA THR A 262 -16.36 11.21 8.20
C THR A 262 -17.43 12.23 7.79
N PHE A 263 -18.21 11.91 6.76
CA PHE A 263 -19.19 12.78 6.11
C PHE A 263 -20.55 12.75 6.78
N ASP A 264 -20.87 11.68 7.50
CA ASP A 264 -22.17 11.46 8.14
C ASP A 264 -22.00 11.26 9.66
N ILE A 265 -21.97 10.01 10.15
CA ILE A 265 -22.20 9.71 11.57
C ILE A 265 -21.07 10.16 12.51
N GLY A 266 -19.81 10.12 12.05
CA GLY A 266 -18.67 10.60 12.82
C GLY A 266 -18.32 12.06 12.60
N PHE A 267 -19.08 12.79 11.77
CA PHE A 267 -18.81 14.20 11.49
C PHE A 267 -18.81 15.07 12.76
N GLN A 268 -19.72 14.80 13.72
CA GLN A 268 -19.78 15.55 14.97
C GLN A 268 -18.50 15.38 15.82
N SER A 269 -17.95 14.16 15.90
CA SER A 269 -16.72 13.93 16.68
C SER A 269 -15.48 14.47 15.97
N LEU A 270 -15.44 14.41 14.64
CA LEU A 270 -14.40 15.08 13.84
C LEU A 270 -14.46 16.61 14.03
N SER A 271 -15.60 17.23 13.75
CA SER A 271 -15.80 18.69 13.82
C SER A 271 -15.47 19.24 15.22
N GLY A 272 -15.97 18.59 16.28
CA GLY A 272 -15.64 18.98 17.64
C GLY A 272 -14.18 18.76 18.03
N ALA A 273 -13.45 17.83 17.40
CA ALA A 273 -12.04 17.63 17.67
C ALA A 273 -11.14 18.60 16.88
N VAL A 274 -11.51 18.96 15.65
CA VAL A 274 -10.77 19.98 14.89
C VAL A 274 -11.05 21.41 15.37
N GLU A 275 -12.19 21.68 16.00
CA GLU A 275 -12.48 22.96 16.67
C GLU A 275 -11.51 23.24 17.84
N ARG A 276 -11.16 22.21 18.62
CA ARG A 276 -10.08 22.28 19.63
C ARG A 276 -8.66 22.26 19.03
N ASN A 277 -8.54 22.11 17.70
CA ASN A 277 -7.27 21.95 16.98
C ASN A 277 -6.37 20.82 17.52
N GLU A 278 -6.98 19.68 17.88
CA GLU A 278 -6.28 18.53 18.47
C GLU A 278 -5.20 17.99 17.51
N ASP A 279 -4.07 17.54 18.06
CA ASP A 279 -2.89 17.18 17.28
C ASP A 279 -2.93 15.75 16.72
N PHE A 280 -3.71 15.56 15.64
CA PHE A 280 -3.79 14.32 14.87
C PHE A 280 -3.77 14.56 13.35
N ILE A 281 -3.54 13.49 12.59
CA ILE A 281 -3.88 13.40 11.18
C ILE A 281 -5.18 12.59 11.06
N TYR A 282 -6.19 13.11 10.38
CA TYR A 282 -7.44 12.39 10.11
C TYR A 282 -7.54 12.10 8.62
N ILE A 283 -7.56 10.81 8.28
CA ILE A 283 -7.73 10.31 6.93
C ILE A 283 -9.19 9.93 6.72
N CYS A 284 -9.80 10.55 5.71
CA CYS A 284 -10.97 9.99 5.06
C CYS A 284 -10.53 9.22 3.83
N TYR A 285 -10.55 7.88 3.89
CA TYR A 285 -10.47 7.06 2.68
C TYR A 285 -11.88 7.04 2.07
N ASP A 286 -12.09 7.86 1.05
CA ASP A 286 -13.38 8.07 0.43
C ASP A 286 -13.58 7.11 -0.73
N ASN A 287 -14.41 6.10 -0.49
CA ASN A 287 -14.92 5.21 -1.54
C ASN A 287 -16.39 5.52 -1.89
N GLU A 288 -16.93 6.65 -1.42
CA GLU A 288 -18.18 7.28 -1.83
C GLU A 288 -19.47 6.49 -1.55
N ALA A 289 -19.45 5.52 -0.64
CA ALA A 289 -20.64 4.85 -0.11
C ALA A 289 -20.30 4.09 1.18
N TYR A 290 -21.31 3.68 1.95
CA TYR A 290 -21.14 2.68 3.00
C TYR A 290 -20.88 1.30 2.37
N MET A 291 -19.66 1.04 1.93
CA MET A 291 -19.32 -0.17 1.18
C MET A 291 -19.51 -1.45 1.99
N ASN A 292 -19.05 -1.46 3.25
CA ASN A 292 -19.04 -2.66 4.10
C ASN A 292 -20.42 -3.26 4.35
N THR A 293 -21.44 -2.40 4.46
CA THR A 293 -22.82 -2.78 4.78
C THR A 293 -23.64 -3.14 3.55
N GLY A 294 -23.06 -3.09 2.34
CA GLY A 294 -23.77 -3.37 1.08
C GLY A 294 -24.01 -2.12 0.22
N ILE A 295 -23.05 -1.20 0.14
CA ILE A 295 -23.02 -0.09 -0.83
C ILE A 295 -24.24 0.84 -0.66
N GLN A 296 -24.46 1.38 0.55
CA GLN A 296 -25.52 2.38 0.80
C GLN A 296 -25.05 3.82 0.58
N ARG A 297 -25.96 4.72 0.20
CA ARG A 297 -25.71 6.17 0.03
C ARG A 297 -25.09 6.82 1.27
N SER A 298 -23.94 7.46 1.10
CA SER A 298 -23.35 8.41 2.05
C SER A 298 -23.49 9.86 1.55
N SER A 299 -23.13 10.83 2.39
CA SER A 299 -23.01 12.22 1.91
C SER A 299 -21.77 12.46 1.04
N ALA A 300 -20.87 11.47 0.91
CA ALA A 300 -19.78 11.49 -0.07
C ALA A 300 -20.17 10.88 -1.44
N THR A 301 -21.27 10.13 -1.52
CA THR A 301 -21.80 9.62 -2.79
C THR A 301 -22.03 10.78 -3.78
N PRO A 302 -21.57 10.70 -5.05
CA PRO A 302 -21.84 11.72 -6.06
C PRO A 302 -23.32 11.86 -6.42
N TRP A 303 -23.67 13.02 -6.96
CA TRP A 303 -24.96 13.22 -7.64
C TRP A 303 -25.09 12.26 -8.84
N GLY A 304 -26.27 11.70 -9.05
CA GLY A 304 -26.56 10.74 -10.12
C GLY A 304 -25.95 9.35 -9.90
N ALA A 305 -25.35 9.06 -8.74
CA ALA A 305 -24.82 7.73 -8.46
C ALA A 305 -25.92 6.76 -7.99
N TRP A 306 -25.88 5.55 -8.54
CA TRP A 306 -26.61 4.40 -8.02
C TRP A 306 -25.95 3.86 -6.74
N THR A 307 -26.76 3.51 -5.75
CA THR A 307 -26.39 2.72 -4.57
C THR A 307 -27.54 1.77 -4.21
N THR A 308 -27.38 0.86 -3.24
CA THR A 308 -28.50 0.00 -2.82
C THR A 308 -29.65 0.76 -2.15
N THR A 309 -29.39 1.96 -1.61
CA THR A 309 -30.42 2.86 -1.04
C THR A 309 -30.75 4.06 -1.94
N THR A 310 -30.14 4.16 -3.13
CA THR A 310 -30.51 5.10 -4.21
C THR A 310 -30.52 4.35 -5.55
N PRO A 311 -31.57 3.54 -5.81
CA PRO A 311 -31.66 2.68 -7.00
C PRO A 311 -31.84 3.52 -8.27
N SER A 312 -31.70 2.94 -9.47
CA SER A 312 -31.59 3.73 -10.72
C SER A 312 -32.85 4.54 -11.09
N GLY A 313 -34.02 4.22 -10.52
CA GLY A 313 -35.24 5.03 -10.65
C GLY A 313 -35.33 6.20 -9.66
N ALA A 314 -34.46 6.22 -8.64
CA ALA A 314 -34.29 7.29 -7.65
C ALA A 314 -32.80 7.36 -7.23
N PRO A 315 -31.88 7.70 -8.16
CA PRO A 315 -30.47 7.84 -7.86
C PRO A 315 -30.24 9.05 -6.95
N LYS A 316 -29.02 9.22 -6.40
CA LYS A 316 -28.76 10.34 -5.49
C LYS A 316 -28.98 11.68 -6.20
N ASP A 317 -29.97 12.42 -5.71
CA ASP A 317 -30.49 13.69 -6.23
C ASP A 317 -29.74 14.94 -5.72
N THR A 318 -28.99 14.77 -4.64
CA THR A 318 -28.31 15.81 -3.87
C THR A 318 -26.80 15.79 -4.12
N PRO A 319 -26.10 16.95 -4.05
CA PRO A 319 -24.66 17.00 -4.28
C PRO A 319 -23.86 16.18 -3.25
N LYS A 320 -22.61 15.91 -3.60
CA LYS A 320 -21.57 15.44 -2.66
C LYS A 320 -21.25 16.57 -1.69
N LYS A 321 -21.19 16.29 -0.39
CA LYS A 321 -20.79 17.26 0.65
C LYS A 321 -19.31 17.60 0.47
N ASP A 322 -18.94 18.87 0.46
CA ASP A 322 -17.54 19.29 0.36
C ASP A 322 -16.88 19.29 1.75
N MET A 323 -16.27 18.16 2.11
CA MET A 323 -15.63 18.01 3.42
C MET A 323 -14.38 18.88 3.56
N VAL A 324 -13.60 19.07 2.49
CA VAL A 324 -12.37 19.86 2.57
C VAL A 324 -12.69 21.36 2.73
N ALA A 325 -13.76 21.86 2.10
CA ALA A 325 -14.25 23.21 2.36
C ALA A 325 -14.75 23.39 3.81
N ILE A 326 -15.40 22.38 4.40
CA ILE A 326 -15.82 22.42 5.81
C ILE A 326 -14.61 22.41 6.76
N MET A 327 -13.60 21.58 6.49
CA MET A 327 -12.35 21.55 7.26
C MET A 327 -11.54 22.85 7.10
N ALA A 328 -11.54 23.46 5.92
CA ALA A 328 -10.97 24.79 5.71
C ALA A 328 -11.72 25.88 6.49
N ALA A 329 -13.05 25.79 6.61
CA ALA A 329 -13.83 26.73 7.42
C ALA A 329 -13.54 26.64 8.93
N HIS A 330 -13.08 25.48 9.43
CA HIS A 330 -12.51 25.34 10.78
C HIS A 330 -11.12 26.00 10.95
N ARG A 331 -10.51 26.51 9.86
CA ARG A 331 -9.15 27.08 9.84
C ARG A 331 -8.07 26.15 10.38
N ILE A 332 -8.22 24.85 10.19
CA ILE A 332 -7.22 23.87 10.64
C ILE A 332 -5.87 24.14 9.98
N PRO A 333 -4.74 23.82 10.64
CA PRO A 333 -3.40 23.99 10.09
C PRO A 333 -3.23 23.50 8.65
N TYR A 334 -3.80 22.33 8.31
CA TYR A 334 -3.65 21.72 7.01
C TYR A 334 -4.82 20.80 6.62
N ALA A 335 -5.39 21.02 5.44
CA ALA A 335 -6.29 20.10 4.77
C ALA A 335 -5.72 19.73 3.38
N ALA A 336 -5.95 18.52 2.89
CA ALA A 336 -5.58 18.15 1.51
C ALA A 336 -6.54 17.13 0.88
N THR A 337 -6.58 17.12 -0.44
CA THR A 337 -7.13 16.02 -1.26
C THR A 337 -5.99 15.19 -1.83
N ALA A 338 -6.12 13.87 -1.87
CA ALA A 338 -5.12 12.95 -2.42
C ALA A 338 -5.79 11.80 -3.20
N SER A 339 -5.03 11.07 -4.01
CA SER A 339 -5.56 9.94 -4.77
C SER A 339 -4.52 8.83 -4.90
N ILE A 340 -4.96 7.58 -4.79
CA ILE A 340 -4.11 6.40 -5.05
C ILE A 340 -3.57 6.34 -6.49
N GLY A 341 -4.13 7.15 -7.41
CA GLY A 341 -3.62 7.32 -8.77
C GLY A 341 -2.31 8.12 -8.89
N TYR A 342 -1.95 8.87 -7.85
CA TYR A 342 -0.78 9.77 -7.76
C TYR A 342 -0.06 9.52 -6.41
N PRO A 343 0.61 8.37 -6.26
CA PRO A 343 1.19 7.96 -4.97
C PRO A 343 2.27 8.91 -4.45
N GLU A 344 3.02 9.57 -5.34
CA GLU A 344 4.06 10.54 -4.97
C GLU A 344 3.46 11.80 -4.32
N ASP A 345 2.34 12.29 -4.85
CA ASP A 345 1.55 13.41 -4.29
C ASP A 345 0.98 13.04 -2.91
N LEU A 346 0.39 11.83 -2.79
CA LEU A 346 -0.12 11.32 -1.52
C LEU A 346 0.99 11.19 -0.46
N VAL A 347 2.15 10.63 -0.81
CA VAL A 347 3.28 10.48 0.12
C VAL A 347 3.81 11.84 0.57
N SER A 348 4.00 12.79 -0.37
CA SER A 348 4.42 14.16 -0.05
C SER A 348 3.46 14.84 0.94
N LYS A 349 2.14 14.74 0.69
CA LYS A 349 1.10 15.30 1.56
C LYS A 349 1.07 14.70 2.95
N MET A 350 1.30 13.40 3.07
CA MET A 350 1.38 12.72 4.37
C MET A 350 2.64 13.12 5.14
N GLN A 351 3.79 13.21 4.46
CA GLN A 351 5.05 13.68 5.06
C GLN A 351 4.94 15.13 5.54
N LYS A 352 4.33 16.01 4.74
CA LYS A 352 4.01 17.39 5.11
C LYS A 352 3.06 17.45 6.32
N ALA A 353 1.99 16.67 6.33
CA ALA A 353 1.06 16.62 7.46
C ALA A 353 1.72 16.16 8.77
N ALA A 354 2.70 15.26 8.70
CA ALA A 354 3.43 14.78 9.87
C ALA A 354 4.37 15.83 10.50
N THR A 355 4.81 16.85 9.76
CA THR A 355 5.63 17.95 10.32
C THR A 355 4.81 19.08 10.93
N ILE A 356 3.48 19.05 10.80
CA ILE A 356 2.57 20.11 11.26
C ILE A 356 1.94 19.71 12.60
N ARG A 357 1.95 20.61 13.59
CA ARG A 357 1.23 20.41 14.86
C ARG A 357 -0.20 20.96 14.78
N GLY A 358 -1.13 20.27 15.44
CA GLY A 358 -2.57 20.57 15.45
C GLY A 358 -3.35 19.64 14.52
N SER A 359 -4.55 20.02 14.12
CA SER A 359 -5.41 19.16 13.29
C SER A 359 -5.00 19.16 11.82
N LYS A 360 -4.79 17.96 11.26
CA LYS A 360 -4.58 17.74 9.82
C LYS A 360 -5.69 16.87 9.26
N PHE A 361 -6.25 17.23 8.11
CA PHE A 361 -7.26 16.41 7.42
C PHE A 361 -6.81 16.05 6.00
N ILE A 362 -6.89 14.78 5.62
CA ILE A 362 -6.56 14.34 4.25
C ILE A 362 -7.69 13.46 3.70
N HIS A 363 -8.24 13.91 2.58
CA HIS A 363 -9.33 13.26 1.85
C HIS A 363 -8.75 12.47 0.68
N ILE A 364 -8.66 11.15 0.82
CA ILE A 364 -8.08 10.25 -0.18
C ILE A 364 -9.18 9.61 -1.01
N LEU A 365 -9.21 9.85 -2.32
CA LEU A 365 -10.10 9.10 -3.22
C LEU A 365 -9.59 7.65 -3.39
N ALA A 366 -10.42 6.69 -3.00
CA ALA A 366 -10.15 5.26 -3.06
C ALA A 366 -11.28 4.52 -3.82
N PRO A 367 -11.18 4.38 -5.15
CA PRO A 367 -12.17 3.63 -5.94
C PRO A 367 -12.40 2.22 -5.41
N CYS A 368 -13.67 1.85 -5.21
CA CYS A 368 -14.06 0.51 -4.76
C CYS A 368 -14.71 -0.26 -5.93
N PRO A 369 -14.05 -1.28 -6.52
CA PRO A 369 -14.57 -2.03 -7.66
C PRO A 369 -15.98 -2.56 -7.46
N SER A 370 -16.24 -3.19 -6.30
CA SER A 370 -17.54 -3.77 -5.95
C SER A 370 -18.66 -2.72 -5.87
N GLY A 371 -18.38 -1.58 -5.24
CA GLY A 371 -19.36 -0.51 -5.07
C GLY A 371 -19.60 0.33 -6.30
N TRP A 372 -18.53 0.63 -7.04
CA TRP A 372 -18.59 1.46 -8.24
C TRP A 372 -19.00 0.66 -9.47
N LYS A 373 -19.10 -0.68 -9.33
CA LYS A 373 -19.37 -1.65 -10.40
C LYS A 373 -18.38 -1.48 -11.55
N SER A 374 -17.10 -1.53 -11.22
CA SER A 374 -15.99 -1.35 -12.16
C SER A 374 -15.01 -2.52 -12.10
N GLU A 375 -14.32 -2.78 -13.21
CA GLU A 375 -13.27 -3.80 -13.29
C GLU A 375 -12.14 -3.53 -12.28
N PRO A 376 -11.81 -4.48 -11.36
CA PRO A 376 -10.75 -4.31 -10.38
C PRO A 376 -9.39 -3.89 -10.97
N ALA A 377 -9.01 -4.43 -12.15
CA ALA A 377 -7.77 -4.04 -12.82
C ALA A 377 -7.74 -2.56 -13.27
N GLU A 378 -8.90 -1.89 -13.41
CA GLU A 378 -8.97 -0.48 -13.77
C GLU A 378 -8.92 0.49 -12.57
N THR A 379 -8.83 0.01 -11.33
CA THR A 379 -8.85 0.83 -10.09
C THR A 379 -7.94 2.07 -10.16
N ILE A 380 -6.66 1.89 -10.49
CA ILE A 380 -5.68 3.00 -10.61
C ILE A 380 -5.97 3.92 -11.81
N LYS A 381 -6.53 3.37 -12.89
CA LYS A 381 -6.91 4.13 -14.09
C LYS A 381 -8.13 5.01 -13.81
N ILE A 382 -9.11 4.50 -13.08
CA ILE A 382 -10.29 5.24 -12.63
C ILE A 382 -9.88 6.34 -11.64
N ALA A 383 -8.99 6.04 -10.68
CA ALA A 383 -8.42 7.05 -9.78
C ALA A 383 -7.72 8.19 -10.55
N ARG A 384 -6.91 7.85 -11.57
CA ARG A 384 -6.27 8.85 -12.44
C ARG A 384 -7.25 9.66 -13.27
N LEU A 385 -8.29 9.02 -13.81
CA LEU A 385 -9.35 9.69 -14.60
C LEU A 385 -10.18 10.65 -13.75
N ALA A 386 -10.46 10.34 -12.48
CA ALA A 386 -11.13 11.26 -11.57
C ALA A 386 -10.36 12.59 -11.44
N VAL A 387 -9.03 12.52 -11.31
CA VAL A 387 -8.16 13.72 -11.26
C VAL A 387 -8.08 14.38 -12.63
N GLN A 388 -7.82 13.62 -13.70
CA GLN A 388 -7.63 14.16 -15.05
C GLN A 388 -8.90 14.83 -15.63
N SER A 389 -10.08 14.42 -15.15
CA SER A 389 -11.36 15.04 -15.47
C SER A 389 -11.82 16.10 -14.47
N ARG A 390 -11.00 16.43 -13.45
CA ARG A 390 -11.29 17.38 -12.36
C ARG A 390 -12.46 16.99 -11.44
N VAL A 391 -13.06 15.81 -11.61
CA VAL A 391 -14.08 15.26 -10.69
C VAL A 391 -13.53 15.17 -9.25
N PHE A 392 -12.24 14.87 -9.12
CA PHE A 392 -11.52 14.90 -7.85
C PHE A 392 -10.18 15.63 -8.02
N PRO A 393 -10.14 16.97 -7.90
CA PRO A 393 -8.89 17.72 -8.04
C PRO A 393 -7.96 17.43 -6.86
N LEU A 394 -6.64 17.47 -7.09
CA LEU A 394 -5.63 17.32 -6.03
C LEU A 394 -5.06 18.68 -5.65
N TYR A 395 -5.23 19.04 -4.38
CA TYR A 395 -4.84 20.32 -3.81
C TYR A 395 -4.61 20.21 -2.30
N GLU A 396 -3.99 21.25 -1.75
CA GLU A 396 -3.77 21.47 -0.33
C GLU A 396 -4.43 22.80 0.08
N VAL A 397 -4.78 22.91 1.36
CA VAL A 397 -5.27 24.14 2.00
C VAL A 397 -4.53 24.32 3.31
N GLU A 398 -3.71 25.36 3.43
CA GLU A 398 -3.06 25.72 4.69
C GLU A 398 -3.89 26.77 5.44
N ARG A 399 -4.06 26.55 6.75
CA ARG A 399 -4.75 27.46 7.70
C ARG A 399 -6.19 27.83 7.30
N GLY A 400 -6.80 27.03 6.43
CA GLY A 400 -8.13 27.27 5.84
C GLY A 400 -8.19 28.30 4.70
N GLU A 401 -7.08 28.99 4.39
CA GLU A 401 -7.09 30.20 3.55
C GLU A 401 -6.17 30.11 2.33
N GLN A 402 -5.08 29.35 2.40
CA GLN A 402 -4.06 29.28 1.35
C GLN A 402 -4.21 28.01 0.52
N TYR A 403 -4.74 28.12 -0.69
CA TYR A 403 -5.02 26.97 -1.57
C TYR A 403 -3.89 26.75 -2.57
N ALA A 404 -3.40 25.51 -2.70
CA ALA A 404 -2.36 25.14 -3.65
C ALA A 404 -2.75 23.88 -4.45
N ILE A 405 -2.88 23.99 -5.77
CA ILE A 405 -3.17 22.86 -6.65
C ILE A 405 -1.88 22.07 -6.91
N THR A 406 -1.86 20.78 -6.55
CA THR A 406 -0.63 19.96 -6.58
C THR A 406 -0.53 19.05 -7.82
N ALA A 407 -1.65 18.75 -8.49
CA ALA A 407 -1.65 18.02 -9.75
C ALA A 407 -2.34 18.82 -10.87
N ARG A 408 -1.67 18.97 -12.02
CA ARG A 408 -2.23 19.62 -13.21
C ARG A 408 -2.97 18.59 -14.10
N PRO A 409 -4.31 18.64 -14.22
CA PRO A 409 -5.08 17.65 -14.98
C PRO A 409 -4.98 17.86 -16.49
N ARG A 410 -5.08 16.76 -17.25
CA ARG A 410 -5.04 16.76 -18.74
C ARG A 410 -6.35 17.18 -19.42
N GLN A 411 -7.34 17.65 -18.66
CA GLN A 411 -8.64 18.12 -19.16
C GLN A 411 -9.44 17.04 -19.92
N VAL A 412 -9.56 15.85 -19.33
CA VAL A 412 -10.31 14.74 -19.93
C VAL A 412 -11.82 14.93 -19.65
N PRO A 413 -12.73 14.76 -20.63
CA PRO A 413 -14.18 14.85 -20.38
C PRO A 413 -14.67 13.87 -19.30
N VAL A 414 -15.62 14.29 -18.45
CA VAL A 414 -16.10 13.47 -17.31
C VAL A 414 -16.66 12.11 -17.74
N ILE A 415 -17.21 12.01 -18.95
CA ILE A 415 -17.75 10.75 -19.49
C ILE A 415 -16.69 9.63 -19.55
N GLU A 416 -15.41 9.95 -19.74
CA GLU A 416 -14.31 8.97 -19.71
C GLU A 416 -14.10 8.34 -18.33
N TYR A 417 -14.36 9.10 -17.27
CA TYR A 417 -14.39 8.61 -15.91
C TYR A 417 -15.70 7.84 -15.62
N LEU A 418 -16.86 8.43 -15.94
CA LEU A 418 -18.18 7.88 -15.61
C LEU A 418 -18.43 6.53 -16.31
N ARG A 419 -18.07 6.38 -17.59
CA ARG A 419 -18.34 5.17 -18.40
C ARG A 419 -17.64 3.88 -17.95
N ARG A 420 -16.73 3.98 -16.97
CA ARG A 420 -15.99 2.84 -16.38
C ARG A 420 -16.65 2.29 -15.11
N GLN A 421 -17.80 2.83 -14.73
CA GLN A 421 -18.41 2.61 -13.43
C GLN A 421 -19.91 2.31 -13.61
N GLY A 422 -20.31 1.06 -13.39
CA GLY A 422 -21.70 0.63 -13.54
C GLY A 422 -22.71 1.39 -12.66
N ARG A 423 -22.26 2.09 -11.60
CA ARG A 423 -23.10 2.99 -10.80
C ARG A 423 -23.64 4.21 -11.56
N PHE A 424 -23.12 4.52 -12.76
CA PHE A 424 -23.54 5.65 -13.60
C PHE A 424 -24.18 5.23 -14.94
N ASN A 425 -24.34 3.92 -15.20
CA ASN A 425 -24.86 3.41 -16.49
C ASN A 425 -26.29 3.85 -16.84
N HIS A 426 -27.04 4.41 -15.89
CA HIS A 426 -28.41 4.88 -16.07
C HIS A 426 -28.49 6.37 -16.43
N LEU A 427 -27.37 7.10 -16.41
CA LEU A 427 -27.35 8.54 -16.69
C LEU A 427 -27.58 8.84 -18.18
N THR A 428 -28.44 9.82 -18.45
CA THR A 428 -28.66 10.34 -19.80
C THR A 428 -27.51 11.27 -20.23
N PRO A 429 -27.34 11.52 -21.55
CA PRO A 429 -26.36 12.50 -22.05
C PRO A 429 -26.52 13.91 -21.45
N SER A 430 -27.75 14.35 -21.16
CA SER A 430 -28.00 15.66 -20.52
C SER A 430 -27.57 15.68 -19.05
N GLN A 431 -27.76 14.58 -18.30
CA GLN A 431 -27.26 14.45 -16.93
C GLN A 431 -25.72 14.39 -16.89
N VAL A 432 -25.09 13.72 -17.87
CA VAL A 432 -23.62 13.72 -18.03
C VAL A 432 -23.11 15.14 -18.32
N ALA A 433 -23.77 15.90 -19.19
CA ALA A 433 -23.43 17.29 -19.47
C ALA A 433 -23.61 18.20 -18.23
N GLN A 434 -24.63 17.95 -17.41
CA GLN A 434 -24.82 18.63 -16.12
C GLN A 434 -23.67 18.34 -15.15
N ILE A 435 -23.20 17.08 -15.07
CA ILE A 435 -22.03 16.71 -14.26
C ILE A 435 -20.78 17.43 -14.76
N GLN A 436 -20.53 17.45 -16.08
CA GLN A 436 -19.41 18.19 -16.69
C GLN A 436 -19.44 19.67 -16.29
N ALA A 437 -20.58 20.34 -16.49
CA ALA A 437 -20.75 21.75 -16.13
C ALA A 437 -20.58 22.02 -14.62
N ASN A 438 -20.99 21.09 -13.75
CA ASN A 438 -20.78 21.20 -12.30
C ASN A 438 -19.29 21.08 -11.93
N VAL A 439 -18.58 20.14 -12.55
CA VAL A 439 -17.14 19.91 -12.37
C VAL A 439 -16.32 21.11 -12.86
N ASP A 440 -16.65 21.66 -14.02
CA ASP A 440 -15.94 22.84 -14.55
C ASP A 440 -16.19 24.10 -13.70
N ARG A 441 -17.39 24.30 -13.14
CA ARG A 441 -17.65 25.38 -12.16
C ARG A 441 -16.87 25.19 -10.87
N ALA A 442 -16.82 23.96 -10.34
CA ALA A 442 -16.05 23.66 -9.13
C ALA A 442 -14.54 23.88 -9.35
N TRP A 443 -14.02 23.47 -10.51
CA TRP A 443 -12.63 23.70 -10.90
C TRP A 443 -12.30 25.19 -11.05
N ALA A 444 -13.16 25.98 -11.70
CA ALA A 444 -12.99 27.44 -11.79
C ALA A 444 -12.99 28.11 -10.40
N GLY A 445 -13.85 27.66 -9.48
CA GLY A 445 -13.86 28.13 -8.10
C GLY A 445 -12.58 27.77 -7.32
N LEU A 446 -11.97 26.61 -7.60
CA LEU A 446 -10.69 26.20 -7.00
C LEU A 446 -9.51 27.01 -7.57
N LEU A 447 -9.48 27.25 -8.88
CA LEU A 447 -8.48 28.11 -9.53
C LEU A 447 -8.49 29.52 -8.93
N ALA A 448 -9.68 30.13 -8.78
CA ALA A 448 -9.84 31.44 -8.18
C ALA A 448 -9.34 31.50 -6.72
N ARG A 449 -9.52 30.43 -5.94
CA ARG A 449 -8.98 30.32 -4.57
C ARG A 449 -7.46 30.11 -4.53
N ALA A 450 -6.90 29.42 -5.53
CA ALA A 450 -5.48 29.14 -5.65
C ALA A 450 -4.67 30.25 -6.34
N GLY A 451 -5.33 31.29 -6.87
CA GLY A 451 -4.70 32.37 -7.63
C GLY A 451 -4.05 31.91 -8.93
N ALA A 452 -4.65 30.92 -9.61
CA ALA A 452 -4.05 30.16 -10.72
C ALA A 452 -4.87 30.21 -12.03
#